data_AF-A0A370HCP0-F1
#
_entry.id   AF-A0A370HCP0-F1
#
_cell.length_a   1.000
_cell.length_b   1.000
_cell.length_c   1.000
_cell.angle_alpha   90.00
_cell.angle_beta   90.00
_cell.angle_gamma   90.00
#
_symmetry.space_group_name_H-M   'P 1'
#
loop_
_entity.id
_entity.type
_entity.pdbx_description
1 polymer ?
#
loop_
_entity_poly.entity_id
_entity_poly.type
_entity_poly.pdbx_seq_one_letter_code
_entity_poly.pdbx_strand_id
1 'polypeptide(L)'
;MAAYHLARGEYVVYLADDDRLEVEGLRQVLQFMEENLDVGVCHCPWELWDDVEQKSQGLFYDLNSPRIFGRADSLALCDFVLGNHVFPEICVYRAEIMRRMMYMPHRAYWAFVHLINVLNYAQVAFLPIPFYRFITRHSSEEKREQHGNKQVVTGAGWDAYRGGLEAMIHQAFRLRGAPGVPEKSRPQVAQGIQSFINTRMQVALRLLIRDRDFIAANDVLIRLLVADALPPDQAQDLRSFLAGRAALQCFLQTYNATTQLQRIGLYAMDDAVIIQKLLHEMQSDLEIAIFSEDSIEQEDKARMLIMTNSHEKRDLLLQAGFWPGLVLVECDLMSVIAS
;
A
#
# COMPACT_ATOMS: atom_id res chain seq x y z
N MET A 1 12.16 -0.19 -19.92
CA MET A 1 12.96 0.55 -20.92
C MET A 1 13.09 -0.14 -22.27
N ALA A 2 13.35 -1.46 -22.35
CA ALA A 2 13.55 -2.13 -23.64
C ALA A 2 12.41 -1.87 -24.66
N ALA A 3 11.14 -1.96 -24.23
CA ALA A 3 9.98 -1.65 -25.07
C ALA A 3 10.00 -0.22 -25.62
N TYR A 4 10.32 0.78 -24.78
CA TYR A 4 10.41 2.18 -25.22
C TYR A 4 11.50 2.41 -26.27
N HIS A 5 12.65 1.75 -26.16
CA HIS A 5 13.73 1.88 -27.14
C HIS A 5 13.42 1.18 -28.47
N LEU A 6 12.58 0.14 -28.45
CA LEU A 6 12.12 -0.54 -29.67
C LEU A 6 10.98 0.20 -30.37
N ALA A 7 10.32 1.15 -29.69
CA ALA A 7 9.23 1.92 -30.25
C ALA A 7 9.70 2.84 -31.40
N ARG A 8 9.00 2.74 -32.54
CA ARG A 8 9.33 3.46 -33.79
C ARG A 8 8.48 4.70 -34.04
N GLY A 9 7.39 4.87 -33.31
CA GLY A 9 6.50 6.03 -33.45
C GLY A 9 7.13 7.35 -32.96
N GLU A 10 6.45 8.45 -33.25
CA GLU A 10 6.79 9.80 -32.78
C GLU A 10 6.42 10.01 -31.31
N TYR A 11 5.36 9.33 -30.85
CA TYR A 11 4.90 9.31 -29.47
C TYR A 11 4.99 7.90 -28.91
N VAL A 12 5.24 7.79 -27.60
CA VAL A 12 5.24 6.52 -26.87
C VAL A 12 4.37 6.63 -25.64
N VAL A 13 3.60 5.57 -25.38
CA VAL A 13 2.66 5.47 -24.26
C VAL A 13 2.90 4.15 -23.54
N TYR A 14 2.73 4.15 -22.22
CA TYR A 14 2.67 2.92 -21.44
C TYR A 14 1.29 2.27 -21.59
N LEU A 15 1.26 0.95 -21.77
CA LEU A 15 0.06 0.14 -21.67
C LEU A 15 0.40 -1.17 -20.99
N ALA A 16 -0.20 -1.43 -19.83
CA ALA A 16 -0.16 -2.75 -19.22
C ALA A 16 -0.95 -3.74 -20.09
N ASP A 17 -0.56 -5.02 -20.04
CA ASP A 17 -1.15 -6.09 -20.84
C ASP A 17 -2.62 -6.36 -20.54
N ASP A 18 -3.11 -5.80 -19.44
CA ASP A 18 -4.39 -6.07 -18.82
C ASP A 18 -5.28 -4.82 -18.66
N ASP A 19 -4.80 -3.69 -19.15
CA ASP A 19 -5.47 -2.39 -19.11
C ASP A 19 -5.93 -1.95 -20.51
N ARG A 20 -6.65 -0.84 -20.58
CA ARG A 20 -7.19 -0.32 -21.86
C ARG A 20 -6.92 1.17 -22.04
N LEU A 21 -6.85 1.59 -23.29
CA LEU A 21 -6.80 2.99 -23.67
C LEU A 21 -8.20 3.49 -24.02
N GLU A 22 -8.50 4.71 -23.59
CA GLU A 22 -9.61 5.50 -24.11
C GLU A 22 -9.05 6.34 -25.28
N VAL A 23 -9.49 5.97 -26.49
CA VAL A 23 -8.88 6.46 -27.74
C VAL A 23 -9.09 7.96 -27.91
N GLU A 24 -10.25 8.48 -27.50
CA GLU A 24 -10.59 9.88 -27.69
C GLU A 24 -9.77 10.78 -26.75
N GLY A 25 -9.59 10.38 -25.49
CA GLY A 25 -8.70 11.01 -24.53
C GLY A 25 -7.26 11.00 -25.01
N LEU A 26 -6.78 9.87 -25.56
CA LEU A 26 -5.43 9.79 -26.12
C LEU A 26 -5.27 10.76 -27.31
N ARG A 27 -6.27 10.84 -28.20
CA ARG A 27 -6.28 11.77 -29.34
C ARG A 27 -6.17 13.22 -28.87
N GLN A 28 -6.90 13.61 -27.82
CA GLN A 28 -6.84 14.95 -27.25
C GLN A 28 -5.47 15.27 -26.64
N VAL A 29 -4.85 14.29 -25.96
CA VAL A 29 -3.48 14.46 -25.43
C VAL A 29 -2.48 14.68 -26.55
N LEU A 30 -2.56 13.88 -27.62
CA LEU A 30 -1.68 14.03 -28.78
C LEU A 30 -1.86 15.38 -29.47
N GLN A 31 -3.10 15.81 -29.68
CA GLN A 31 -3.41 17.13 -30.23
C GLN A 31 -2.82 18.26 -29.37
N PHE A 32 -2.97 18.17 -28.04
CA PHE A 32 -2.36 19.15 -27.13
C PHE A 32 -0.84 19.19 -27.30
N MET A 33 -0.18 18.03 -27.44
CA MET A 33 1.26 17.98 -27.66
C MET A 33 1.64 18.59 -29.01
N GLU A 34 0.89 18.35 -30.09
CA GLU A 34 1.13 18.98 -31.40
C GLU A 34 1.01 20.51 -31.35
N GLU A 35 0.07 21.03 -30.56
CA GLU A 35 -0.10 22.47 -30.33
C GLU A 35 0.96 23.07 -29.39
N ASN A 36 1.64 22.23 -28.59
CA ASN A 36 2.64 22.64 -27.59
C ASN A 36 3.97 21.90 -27.80
N LEU A 37 4.75 22.34 -28.81
CA LEU A 37 5.97 21.68 -29.25
C LEU A 37 7.05 21.55 -28.16
N ASP A 38 7.10 22.48 -27.20
CA ASP A 38 8.05 22.46 -26.08
C ASP A 38 7.70 21.41 -25.01
N VAL A 39 6.50 20.83 -25.04
CA VAL A 39 6.06 19.78 -24.12
C VAL A 39 6.59 18.43 -24.60
N GLY A 40 7.40 17.79 -23.76
CA GLY A 40 8.01 16.49 -24.04
C GLY A 40 7.23 15.32 -23.48
N VAL A 41 6.38 15.56 -22.47
CA VAL A 41 5.53 14.55 -21.83
C VAL A 41 4.23 15.16 -21.33
N CYS A 42 3.13 14.42 -21.47
CA CYS A 42 1.85 14.71 -20.85
C CYS A 42 1.47 13.58 -19.89
N HIS A 43 1.29 13.93 -18.62
CA HIS A 43 0.73 13.04 -17.60
C HIS A 43 -0.78 13.29 -17.44
N CYS A 44 -1.53 12.22 -17.27
CA CYS A 44 -2.99 12.27 -17.19
C CYS A 44 -3.48 11.40 -16.04
N PRO A 45 -4.59 11.80 -15.38
CA PRO A 45 -5.25 10.90 -14.44
C PRO A 45 -5.74 9.66 -15.18
N TRP A 46 -5.69 8.51 -14.52
CA TRP A 46 -6.30 7.29 -15.05
C TRP A 46 -7.60 6.96 -14.33
N GLU A 47 -8.46 6.28 -15.06
CA GLU A 47 -9.77 5.84 -14.62
C GLU A 47 -9.67 4.44 -14.01
N LEU A 48 -10.22 4.26 -12.82
CA LEU A 48 -10.51 2.93 -12.27
C LEU A 48 -11.77 2.43 -12.98
N TRP A 49 -11.63 1.38 -13.80
CA TRP A 49 -12.71 0.90 -14.66
C TRP A 49 -13.15 -0.51 -14.29
N ASP A 50 -14.44 -0.68 -14.14
CA ASP A 50 -15.08 -1.98 -13.95
C ASP A 50 -15.51 -2.56 -15.29
N ASP A 51 -14.82 -3.59 -15.79
CA ASP A 51 -15.16 -4.17 -17.10
C ASP A 51 -16.36 -5.12 -17.03
N VAL A 52 -16.80 -5.51 -15.83
CA VAL A 52 -18.03 -6.31 -15.67
C VAL A 52 -19.25 -5.42 -15.73
N GLU A 53 -19.23 -4.34 -14.94
CA GLU A 53 -20.34 -3.38 -14.89
C GLU A 53 -20.26 -2.28 -15.97
N GLN A 54 -19.18 -2.27 -16.75
CA GLN A 54 -18.90 -1.28 -17.79
C GLN A 54 -19.02 0.17 -17.28
N LYS A 55 -18.44 0.43 -16.11
CA LYS A 55 -18.56 1.74 -15.46
C LYS A 55 -17.26 2.22 -14.82
N SER A 56 -17.14 3.54 -14.77
CA SER A 56 -16.11 4.25 -14.01
C SER A 56 -16.35 4.08 -12.51
N GLN A 57 -15.28 3.83 -11.78
CA GLN A 57 -15.23 3.84 -10.31
C GLN A 57 -14.56 5.12 -9.77
N GLY A 58 -14.17 6.05 -10.66
CA GLY A 58 -13.50 7.30 -10.33
C GLY A 58 -12.09 7.40 -10.91
N LEU A 59 -11.49 8.59 -10.77
CA LEU A 59 -10.13 8.88 -11.19
C LEU A 59 -9.15 8.68 -10.03
N PHE A 60 -7.91 8.31 -10.35
CA PHE A 60 -6.86 8.15 -9.33
C PHE A 60 -6.46 9.49 -8.68
N TYR A 61 -6.43 10.56 -9.47
CA TYR A 61 -6.30 11.94 -8.99
C TYR A 61 -7.13 12.85 -9.90
N ASP A 62 -7.47 14.03 -9.41
CA ASP A 62 -8.27 15.01 -10.17
C ASP A 62 -7.49 16.30 -10.39
N LEU A 63 -7.77 16.98 -11.51
CA LEU A 63 -7.17 18.24 -11.89
C LEU A 63 -8.24 19.16 -12.46
N ASN A 64 -8.32 20.38 -11.91
CA ASN A 64 -9.29 21.37 -12.39
C ASN A 64 -8.89 22.00 -13.74
N SER A 65 -7.59 21.99 -14.09
CA SER A 65 -7.09 22.63 -15.32
C SER A 65 -5.71 22.09 -15.70
N PRO A 66 -5.32 22.19 -16.99
CA PRO A 66 -3.96 21.88 -17.42
C PRO A 66 -2.90 22.66 -16.65
N ARG A 67 -1.75 22.01 -16.44
CA ARG A 67 -0.55 22.60 -15.83
C ARG A 67 0.68 22.25 -16.65
N ILE A 68 1.54 23.22 -16.91
CA ILE A 68 2.81 23.02 -17.62
C ILE A 68 3.94 23.50 -16.72
N PHE A 69 5.00 22.70 -16.62
CA PHE A 69 6.18 22.98 -15.83
C PHE A 69 7.41 22.97 -16.72
N GLY A 70 8.15 24.07 -16.73
CA GLY A 70 9.47 24.13 -17.35
C GLY A 70 10.58 23.86 -16.35
N ARG A 71 11.83 23.95 -16.83
CA ARG A 71 13.04 23.82 -16.00
C ARG A 71 13.03 24.79 -14.81
N ALA A 72 12.59 26.02 -15.04
CA ALA A 72 12.46 27.05 -14.02
C ALA A 72 11.45 26.65 -12.93
N ASP A 73 10.43 25.88 -13.26
CA ASP A 73 9.33 25.53 -12.35
C ASP A 73 9.57 24.22 -11.60
N SER A 74 10.78 23.68 -11.66
CA SER A 74 11.13 22.37 -11.08
C SER A 74 10.76 22.20 -9.60
N LEU A 75 10.86 23.25 -8.77
CA LEU A 75 10.39 23.19 -7.38
C LEU A 75 8.86 23.22 -7.29
N ALA A 76 8.19 24.03 -8.12
CA ALA A 76 6.73 24.07 -8.16
C ALA A 76 6.14 22.74 -8.66
N LEU A 77 6.85 22.03 -9.54
CA LEU A 77 6.50 20.66 -9.94
C LEU A 77 6.55 19.70 -8.75
N CYS A 78 7.59 19.78 -7.91
CA CYS A 78 7.67 18.96 -6.69
C CYS A 78 6.52 19.26 -5.73
N ASP A 79 6.22 20.54 -5.49
CA ASP A 79 5.12 20.96 -4.64
C ASP A 79 3.77 20.46 -5.20
N PHE A 80 3.58 20.51 -6.51
CA PHE A 80 2.40 19.99 -7.18
C PHE A 80 2.23 18.48 -6.99
N VAL A 81 3.30 17.69 -7.19
CA VAL A 81 3.28 16.24 -7.00
C VAL A 81 2.96 15.88 -5.55
N LEU A 82 3.63 16.53 -4.59
CA LEU A 82 3.43 16.28 -3.16
C LEU A 82 2.03 16.68 -2.71
N GLY A 83 1.58 17.89 -3.08
CA GLY A 83 0.31 18.46 -2.64
C GLY A 83 -0.92 17.80 -3.24
N ASN A 84 -0.82 17.26 -4.46
CA ASN A 84 -1.93 16.58 -5.13
C ASN A 84 -1.80 15.05 -5.12
N HIS A 85 -0.81 14.52 -4.41
CA HIS A 85 -0.53 13.08 -4.32
C HIS A 85 -0.44 12.38 -5.70
N VAL A 86 0.18 13.05 -6.68
CA VAL A 86 0.22 12.56 -8.06
C VAL A 86 1.24 11.43 -8.20
N PHE A 87 0.85 10.36 -8.89
CA PHE A 87 1.74 9.28 -9.31
C PHE A 87 1.93 9.38 -10.83
N PRO A 88 3.08 9.86 -11.32
CA PRO A 88 3.26 10.19 -12.73
C PRO A 88 3.59 8.96 -13.59
N GLU A 89 2.85 7.87 -13.47
CA GLU A 89 3.07 6.63 -14.24
C GLU A 89 2.45 6.70 -15.64
N ILE A 90 1.20 7.15 -15.70
CA ILE A 90 0.42 7.16 -16.94
C ILE A 90 0.71 8.46 -17.69
N CYS A 91 1.33 8.30 -18.86
CA CYS A 91 1.76 9.43 -19.67
C CYS A 91 2.01 9.07 -21.12
N VAL A 92 2.00 10.13 -21.95
CA VAL A 92 2.44 10.11 -23.35
C VAL A 92 3.72 10.92 -23.45
N TYR A 93 4.79 10.29 -23.94
CA TYR A 93 6.06 10.96 -24.21
C TYR A 93 6.22 11.22 -25.70
N ARG A 94 6.91 12.30 -26.05
CA ARG A 94 7.64 12.35 -27.33
C ARG A 94 8.73 11.30 -27.30
N ALA A 95 8.78 10.46 -28.34
CA ALA A 95 9.70 9.33 -28.41
C ALA A 95 11.17 9.78 -28.29
N GLU A 96 11.52 10.93 -28.87
CA GLU A 96 12.88 11.47 -28.77
C GLU A 96 13.31 11.80 -27.33
N ILE A 97 12.38 12.24 -26.47
CA ILE A 97 12.67 12.57 -25.07
C ILE A 97 12.92 11.29 -24.30
N MET A 98 12.05 10.30 -24.46
CA MET A 98 12.21 8.99 -23.84
C MET A 98 13.54 8.32 -24.25
N ARG A 99 13.95 8.44 -25.52
CA ARG A 99 15.23 7.89 -25.99
C ARG A 99 16.46 8.56 -25.34
N ARG A 100 16.35 9.82 -24.90
CA ARG A 100 17.42 10.52 -24.16
C ARG A 100 17.47 10.13 -22.68
N MET A 101 16.37 9.63 -22.13
CA MET A 101 16.29 9.17 -20.74
C MET A 101 16.82 7.73 -20.61
N MET A 102 18.12 7.57 -20.34
CA MET A 102 18.73 6.23 -20.17
C MET A 102 18.82 5.77 -18.71
N TYR A 103 18.65 6.67 -17.75
CA TYR A 103 18.77 6.33 -16.33
C TYR A 103 17.52 5.61 -15.82
N MET A 104 17.72 4.42 -15.26
CA MET A 104 16.67 3.67 -14.57
C MET A 104 17.07 3.49 -13.10
N PRO A 105 16.36 4.09 -12.13
CA PRO A 105 16.67 3.90 -10.72
C PRO A 105 16.34 2.46 -10.29
N HIS A 106 17.15 1.93 -9.39
CA HIS A 106 16.96 0.56 -8.88
C HIS A 106 16.28 0.50 -7.51
N ARG A 107 16.46 1.53 -6.67
CA ARG A 107 15.91 1.63 -5.31
C ARG A 107 15.01 2.85 -5.08
N ALA A 108 14.81 3.64 -6.13
CA ALA A 108 13.95 4.81 -6.11
C ALA A 108 12.83 4.58 -7.11
N TYR A 109 11.64 5.05 -6.78
CA TYR A 109 10.49 4.89 -7.63
C TYR A 109 10.68 5.66 -8.94
N TRP A 110 10.65 4.91 -10.04
CA TRP A 110 11.12 5.36 -11.34
C TRP A 110 10.33 6.55 -11.88
N ALA A 111 9.02 6.61 -11.64
CA ALA A 111 8.16 7.62 -12.22
C ALA A 111 8.50 9.03 -11.72
N PHE A 112 8.78 9.20 -10.42
CA PHE A 112 9.22 10.50 -9.87
C PHE A 112 10.58 10.93 -10.43
N VAL A 113 11.49 9.97 -10.59
CA VAL A 113 12.83 10.23 -11.13
C VAL A 113 12.76 10.62 -12.62
N HIS A 114 11.95 9.91 -13.41
CA HIS A 114 11.77 10.22 -14.82
C HIS A 114 11.08 11.57 -15.01
N LEU A 115 10.02 11.84 -14.25
CA LEU A 115 9.29 13.10 -14.27
C LEU A 115 10.22 14.32 -14.20
N ILE A 116 11.10 14.39 -13.19
CA ILE A 116 12.00 15.54 -13.06
C ILE A 116 13.10 15.58 -14.12
N ASN A 117 13.54 14.41 -14.61
CA ASN A 117 14.63 14.34 -15.58
C ASN A 117 14.21 14.84 -16.96
N VAL A 118 12.91 14.76 -17.30
CA VAL A 118 12.36 15.36 -18.53
C VAL A 118 12.66 16.86 -18.61
N LEU A 119 12.68 17.58 -17.47
CA LEU A 119 12.97 19.02 -17.44
C LEU A 119 14.39 19.40 -17.87
N ASN A 120 15.27 18.42 -18.11
CA ASN A 120 16.55 18.68 -18.79
C ASN A 120 16.41 18.88 -20.30
N TYR A 121 15.32 18.40 -20.90
CA TYR A 121 15.14 18.32 -22.34
C TYR A 121 13.89 19.03 -22.85
N ALA A 122 12.82 19.06 -22.07
CA ALA A 122 11.52 19.59 -22.48
C ALA A 122 10.65 19.98 -21.27
N GLN A 123 9.51 20.61 -21.53
CA GLN A 123 8.49 20.88 -20.52
C GLN A 123 7.66 19.63 -20.21
N VAL A 124 7.08 19.61 -19.01
CA VAL A 124 6.19 18.55 -18.53
C VAL A 124 4.79 19.14 -18.41
N ALA A 125 3.78 18.47 -18.96
CA ALA A 125 2.39 18.86 -18.80
C ALA A 125 1.59 17.84 -17.98
N PHE A 126 0.61 18.32 -17.22
CA PHE A 126 -0.43 17.54 -16.59
C PHE A 126 -1.78 17.99 -17.15
N LEU A 127 -2.55 17.05 -17.70
CA LEU A 127 -3.83 17.32 -18.36
C LEU A 127 -4.98 16.67 -17.59
N PRO A 128 -6.15 17.33 -17.45
CA PRO A 128 -7.33 16.78 -16.80
C PRO A 128 -8.14 15.85 -17.73
N ILE A 129 -7.45 15.11 -18.60
CA ILE A 129 -8.07 14.31 -19.66
C ILE A 129 -7.63 12.86 -19.44
N PRO A 130 -8.50 11.96 -18.94
CA PRO A 130 -8.15 10.57 -18.78
C PRO A 130 -8.10 9.88 -20.15
N PHE A 131 -7.02 9.14 -20.41
CA PHE A 131 -6.89 8.30 -21.61
C PHE A 131 -6.61 6.83 -21.27
N TYR A 132 -6.48 6.50 -20.00
CA TYR A 132 -6.07 5.18 -19.53
C TYR A 132 -7.10 4.64 -18.56
N ARG A 133 -7.49 3.38 -18.77
CA ARG A 133 -8.39 2.63 -17.92
C ARG A 133 -7.63 1.51 -17.24
N PHE A 134 -7.49 1.65 -15.94
CA PHE A 134 -6.99 0.62 -15.06
C PHE A 134 -8.13 -0.35 -14.75
N ILE A 135 -8.06 -1.57 -15.24
CA ILE A 135 -9.17 -2.54 -15.13
C ILE A 135 -9.18 -3.17 -13.73
N THR A 136 -10.25 -2.93 -12.98
CA THR A 136 -10.41 -3.42 -11.61
C THR A 136 -11.07 -4.80 -11.54
N ARG A 137 -11.92 -5.14 -12.51
CA ARG A 137 -12.55 -6.47 -12.68
C ARG A 137 -12.69 -6.82 -14.16
N HIS A 138 -12.25 -8.02 -14.55
CA HIS A 138 -12.43 -8.59 -15.92
C HIS A 138 -13.62 -9.55 -16.00
N SER A 139 -13.92 -10.26 -14.91
CA SER A 139 -15.02 -11.23 -14.83
C SER A 139 -15.69 -11.19 -13.45
N SER A 140 -16.91 -11.72 -13.35
CA SER A 140 -17.68 -11.73 -12.11
C SER A 140 -17.07 -12.58 -11.00
N GLU A 141 -16.17 -13.51 -11.36
CA GLU A 141 -15.56 -14.48 -10.44
C GLU A 141 -14.12 -14.08 -10.03
N GLU A 142 -13.46 -13.20 -10.78
CA GLU A 142 -12.10 -12.74 -10.45
C GLU A 142 -12.12 -11.43 -9.65
N LYS A 143 -11.65 -11.50 -8.41
CA LYS A 143 -11.16 -10.32 -7.68
C LYS A 143 -9.68 -10.16 -7.98
N ARG A 144 -9.34 -9.12 -8.73
CA ARG A 144 -7.93 -8.81 -9.02
C ARG A 144 -7.25 -8.12 -7.84
N GLU A 145 -6.02 -8.52 -7.59
CA GLU A 145 -5.09 -7.75 -6.78
C GLU A 145 -4.38 -6.72 -7.67
N GLN A 146 -4.61 -5.43 -7.40
CA GLN A 146 -3.96 -4.34 -8.13
C GLN A 146 -2.45 -4.35 -7.79
N HIS A 147 -1.56 -4.27 -8.78
CA HIS A 147 -0.10 -4.21 -8.52
C HIS A 147 0.28 -3.00 -7.65
N GLY A 148 -0.40 -1.86 -7.82
CA GLY A 148 -0.27 -0.72 -6.92
C GLY A 148 -0.68 -1.05 -5.47
N ASN A 149 -1.71 -1.88 -5.26
CA ASN A 149 -2.07 -2.35 -3.92
C ASN A 149 -1.01 -3.28 -3.36
N LYS A 150 -0.43 -4.20 -4.16
CA LYS A 150 0.71 -5.02 -3.72
C LYS A 150 1.91 -4.18 -3.31
N GLN A 151 2.27 -3.17 -4.11
CA GLN A 151 3.38 -2.26 -3.78
C GLN A 151 3.10 -1.43 -2.53
N VAL A 152 1.86 -0.96 -2.36
CA VAL A 152 1.44 -0.20 -1.18
C VAL A 152 1.37 -1.08 0.07
N VAL A 153 1.08 -2.38 -0.05
CA VAL A 153 0.93 -3.30 1.08
C VAL A 153 2.26 -3.95 1.51
N THR A 154 3.21 -4.15 0.60
CA THR A 154 4.47 -4.88 0.88
C THR A 154 5.53 -4.08 1.65
N GLY A 155 5.27 -2.83 2.03
CA GLY A 155 6.21 -1.96 2.77
C GLY A 155 7.44 -1.49 1.97
N ALA A 156 8.00 -2.35 1.11
CA ALA A 156 9.10 -2.06 0.19
C ALA A 156 8.74 -0.96 -0.84
N GLY A 157 7.45 -0.80 -1.17
CA GLY A 157 6.99 0.27 -2.05
C GLY A 157 7.16 1.66 -1.44
N TRP A 158 7.01 1.82 -0.12
CA TRP A 158 7.09 3.15 0.51
C TRP A 158 8.51 3.70 0.56
N ASP A 159 9.50 2.83 0.80
CA ASP A 159 10.90 3.25 0.76
C ASP A 159 11.31 3.63 -0.67
N ALA A 160 10.86 2.87 -1.67
CA ALA A 160 11.06 3.24 -3.06
C ALA A 160 10.38 4.57 -3.41
N TYR A 161 9.14 4.81 -2.96
CA TYR A 161 8.45 6.10 -3.15
C TYR A 161 9.22 7.24 -2.49
N ARG A 162 9.69 7.07 -1.26
CA ARG A 162 10.53 8.04 -0.54
C ARG A 162 11.79 8.34 -1.34
N GLY A 163 12.57 7.32 -1.72
CA GLY A 163 13.78 7.49 -2.51
C GLY A 163 13.53 8.17 -3.87
N GLY A 164 12.38 7.90 -4.50
CA GLY A 164 11.94 8.59 -5.71
C GLY A 164 11.69 10.08 -5.50
N LEU A 165 10.97 10.45 -4.43
CA LEU A 165 10.71 11.84 -4.08
C LEU A 165 11.98 12.59 -3.65
N GLU A 166 12.87 11.95 -2.89
CA GLU A 166 14.17 12.52 -2.51
C GLU A 166 15.03 12.81 -3.74
N ALA A 167 15.11 11.86 -4.67
CA ALA A 167 15.82 12.05 -5.93
C ALA A 167 15.20 13.16 -6.79
N MET A 168 13.86 13.21 -6.85
CA MET A 168 13.09 14.24 -7.54
C MET A 168 13.43 15.64 -7.01
N ILE A 169 13.35 15.83 -5.70
CA ILE A 169 13.57 17.13 -5.06
C ILE A 169 15.04 17.55 -5.14
N HIS A 170 15.98 16.61 -4.93
CA HIS A 170 17.40 16.88 -5.13
C HIS A 170 17.69 17.39 -6.55
N GLN A 171 17.13 16.72 -7.56
CA GLN A 171 17.30 17.14 -8.95
C GLN A 171 16.63 18.48 -9.23
N ALA A 172 15.45 18.76 -8.65
CA ALA A 172 14.79 20.06 -8.79
C ALA A 172 15.67 21.21 -8.30
N PHE A 173 16.31 21.08 -7.14
CA PHE A 173 17.28 22.07 -6.66
C PHE A 173 18.49 22.22 -7.59
N ARG A 174 19.01 21.10 -8.15
CA ARG A 174 20.10 21.15 -9.14
C ARG A 174 19.72 21.87 -10.42
N LEU A 175 18.50 21.68 -10.91
CA LEU A 175 17.98 22.41 -12.08
C LEU A 175 17.94 23.92 -11.85
N ARG A 176 17.78 24.35 -10.58
CA ARG A 176 17.82 25.74 -10.11
C ARG A 176 19.23 26.24 -9.76
N GLY A 177 20.27 25.45 -10.01
CA GLY A 177 21.68 25.83 -9.81
C GLY A 177 22.24 25.55 -8.41
N ALA A 178 21.48 24.93 -7.51
CA ALA A 178 22.00 24.51 -6.20
C ALA A 178 22.75 23.18 -6.31
N PRO A 179 23.80 22.92 -5.50
CA PRO A 179 24.51 21.65 -5.50
C PRO A 179 23.66 20.48 -4.95
N GLY A 180 22.57 20.78 -4.25
CA GLY A 180 21.63 19.83 -3.66
C GLY A 180 20.58 20.57 -2.84
N VAL A 181 19.89 19.88 -1.93
CA VAL A 181 18.87 20.48 -1.05
C VAL A 181 19.53 21.41 0.00
N PRO A 182 19.25 22.72 -0.01
CA PRO A 182 19.78 23.66 0.97
C PRO A 182 19.37 23.28 2.39
N GLU A 183 20.26 23.48 3.36
CA GLU A 183 20.03 23.09 4.77
C GLU A 183 18.71 23.65 5.34
N LYS A 184 18.44 24.93 5.08
CA LYS A 184 17.19 25.61 5.48
C LYS A 184 15.91 24.97 4.93
N SER A 185 15.99 24.25 3.82
CA SER A 185 14.84 23.62 3.17
C SER A 185 14.66 22.15 3.57
N ARG A 186 15.66 21.52 4.20
CA ARG A 186 15.62 20.09 4.54
C ARG A 186 14.45 19.71 5.46
N PRO A 187 14.10 20.47 6.52
CA PRO A 187 12.96 20.12 7.38
C PRO A 187 11.63 20.11 6.63
N GLN A 188 11.38 21.14 5.80
CA GLN A 188 10.17 21.25 5.00
C GLN A 188 10.07 20.12 3.96
N VAL A 189 11.19 19.80 3.29
CA VAL A 189 11.26 18.68 2.34
C VAL A 189 10.97 17.35 3.04
N ALA A 190 11.63 17.09 4.19
CA ALA A 190 11.42 15.86 4.95
C ALA A 190 9.96 15.72 5.40
N GLN A 191 9.34 16.81 5.87
CA GLN A 191 7.94 16.85 6.28
C GLN A 191 7.00 16.58 5.09
N GLY A 192 7.23 17.20 3.93
CA GLY A 192 6.42 16.99 2.73
C GLY A 192 6.46 15.54 2.24
N ILE A 193 7.66 14.94 2.20
CA ILE A 193 7.82 13.52 1.86
C ILE A 193 7.13 12.63 2.90
N GLN A 194 7.31 12.92 4.20
CA GLN A 194 6.68 12.12 5.26
C GLN A 194 5.14 12.16 5.15
N SER A 195 4.56 13.35 4.91
CA SER A 195 3.13 13.50 4.68
C SER A 195 2.64 12.67 3.49
N PHE A 196 3.36 12.71 2.37
CA PHE A 196 3.05 11.89 1.20
C PHE A 196 3.05 10.39 1.53
N ILE A 197 4.08 9.90 2.24
CA ILE A 197 4.19 8.50 2.63
C ILE A 197 3.10 8.11 3.64
N ASN A 198 2.77 8.98 4.59
CA ASN A 198 1.68 8.75 5.54
C ASN A 198 0.34 8.52 4.84
N THR A 199 0.00 9.35 3.84
CA THR A 199 -1.21 9.14 3.03
C THR A 199 -1.22 7.77 2.36
N ARG A 200 -0.07 7.29 1.86
CA ARG A 200 0.04 5.94 1.28
C ARG A 200 -0.08 4.83 2.32
N MET A 201 0.48 5.01 3.51
CA MET A 201 0.33 4.07 4.62
C MET A 201 -1.14 3.99 5.09
N GLN A 202 -1.89 5.08 5.11
CA GLN A 202 -3.33 5.04 5.42
C GLN A 202 -4.14 4.25 4.39
N VAL A 203 -3.78 4.35 3.10
CA VAL A 203 -4.39 3.50 2.05
C VAL A 203 -4.04 2.03 2.31
N ALA A 204 -2.78 1.71 2.59
CA ALA A 204 -2.33 0.37 2.90
C ALA A 204 -3.09 -0.23 4.09
N LEU A 205 -3.25 0.54 5.16
CA LEU A 205 -3.98 0.12 6.36
C LEU A 205 -5.41 -0.33 6.03
N ARG A 206 -6.13 0.44 5.21
CA ARG A 206 -7.50 0.09 4.79
C ARG A 206 -7.54 -1.18 3.96
N LEU A 207 -6.56 -1.37 3.07
CA LEU A 207 -6.45 -2.58 2.24
C LEU A 207 -6.14 -3.81 3.09
N LEU A 208 -5.16 -3.71 3.99
CA LEU A 208 -4.78 -4.77 4.92
C LEU A 208 -5.95 -5.20 5.82
N ILE A 209 -6.70 -4.24 6.37
CA ILE A 209 -7.91 -4.53 7.16
C ILE A 209 -8.96 -5.26 6.31
N ARG A 210 -9.21 -4.79 5.08
CA ARG A 210 -10.17 -5.43 4.16
C ARG A 210 -9.75 -6.86 3.82
N ASP A 211 -8.45 -7.07 3.63
CA ASP A 211 -7.85 -8.35 3.26
C ASP A 211 -7.61 -9.25 4.50
N ARG A 212 -8.03 -8.80 5.69
CA ARG A 212 -7.94 -9.49 6.99
C ARG A 212 -6.52 -9.82 7.43
N ASP A 213 -5.54 -9.06 6.94
CA ASP A 213 -4.17 -9.13 7.42
C ASP A 213 -3.97 -8.13 8.58
N PHE A 214 -4.46 -8.52 9.75
CA PHE A 214 -4.51 -7.68 10.94
C PHE A 214 -3.14 -7.46 11.59
N ILE A 215 -2.21 -8.41 11.47
CA ILE A 215 -0.83 -8.25 11.95
C ILE A 215 -0.14 -7.15 11.14
N ALA A 216 -0.12 -7.26 9.81
CA ALA A 216 0.47 -6.23 8.98
C ALA A 216 -0.28 -4.90 9.12
N ALA A 217 -1.61 -4.91 9.24
CA ALA A 217 -2.38 -3.70 9.54
C ALA A 217 -1.92 -3.02 10.84
N ASN A 218 -1.67 -3.80 11.90
CA ASN A 218 -1.19 -3.29 13.18
C ASN A 218 0.20 -2.65 13.05
N ASP A 219 1.12 -3.29 12.31
CA ASP A 219 2.46 -2.74 12.04
C ASP A 219 2.38 -1.38 11.33
N VAL A 220 1.46 -1.24 10.36
CA VAL A 220 1.22 0.04 9.69
C VAL A 220 0.61 1.07 10.62
N LEU A 221 -0.35 0.67 11.46
CA LEU A 221 -0.98 1.55 12.43
C LEU A 221 0.06 2.13 13.39
N ILE A 222 0.96 1.31 13.95
CA ILE A 222 2.04 1.78 14.85
C ILE A 222 2.87 2.88 14.17
N ARG A 223 3.25 2.69 12.90
CA ARG A 223 4.01 3.69 12.15
C ARG A 223 3.25 4.99 11.94
N LEU A 224 1.94 4.90 11.67
CA LEU A 224 1.07 6.07 11.52
C LEU A 224 0.89 6.82 12.84
N LEU A 225 0.82 6.11 13.97
CA LEU A 225 0.73 6.70 15.31
C LEU A 225 2.02 7.43 15.69
N VAL A 226 3.19 6.84 15.44
CA VAL A 226 4.50 7.49 15.65
C VAL A 226 4.63 8.75 14.81
N ALA A 227 4.08 8.75 13.59
CA ALA A 227 4.10 9.88 12.68
C ALA A 227 3.01 10.93 12.95
N ASP A 228 2.18 10.75 13.99
CA ASP A 228 1.01 11.59 14.31
C ASP A 228 0.12 11.83 13.09
N ALA A 229 -0.10 10.77 12.31
CA ALA A 229 -0.71 10.83 10.99
C ALA A 229 -2.21 10.47 10.98
N LEU A 230 -2.83 10.35 12.16
CA LEU A 230 -4.23 9.98 12.32
C LEU A 230 -4.90 10.89 13.36
N PRO A 231 -6.16 11.30 13.15
CA PRO A 231 -6.97 11.91 14.18
C PRO A 231 -7.03 11.05 15.47
N PRO A 232 -7.03 11.64 16.67
CA PRO A 232 -6.97 10.89 17.93
C PRO A 232 -8.12 9.89 18.13
N ASP A 233 -9.33 10.25 17.72
CA ASP A 233 -10.52 9.39 17.76
C ASP A 233 -10.36 8.18 16.83
N GLN A 234 -9.97 8.42 15.58
CA GLN A 234 -9.70 7.36 14.61
C GLN A 234 -8.57 6.44 15.07
N ALA A 235 -7.51 7.00 15.66
CA ALA A 235 -6.39 6.25 16.20
C ALA A 235 -6.84 5.30 17.33
N GLN A 236 -7.68 5.78 18.25
CA GLN A 236 -8.20 4.96 19.35
C GLN A 236 -9.12 3.83 18.85
N ASP A 237 -9.99 4.12 17.90
CA ASP A 237 -10.89 3.12 17.31
C ASP A 237 -10.10 2.03 16.58
N LEU A 238 -9.10 2.42 15.78
CA LEU A 238 -8.25 1.47 15.06
C LEU A 238 -7.40 0.61 15.99
N ARG A 239 -6.83 1.20 17.06
CA ARG A 239 -6.11 0.43 18.09
C ARG A 239 -7.01 -0.62 18.73
N SER A 240 -8.21 -0.20 19.15
CA SER A 240 -9.18 -1.07 19.79
C SER A 240 -9.67 -2.18 18.83
N PHE A 241 -9.84 -1.85 17.56
CA PHE A 241 -10.26 -2.80 16.53
C PHE A 241 -9.17 -3.83 16.18
N LEU A 242 -7.91 -3.40 16.04
CA LEU A 242 -6.81 -4.23 15.57
C LEU A 242 -6.15 -5.06 16.65
N ALA A 243 -6.03 -4.58 17.89
CA ALA A 243 -5.23 -5.25 18.92
C ALA A 243 -5.65 -6.72 19.14
N GLY A 244 -6.93 -6.96 19.42
CA GLY A 244 -7.44 -8.33 19.60
C GLY A 244 -7.38 -9.17 18.32
N ARG A 245 -7.61 -8.55 17.15
CA ARG A 245 -7.61 -9.29 15.87
C ARG A 245 -6.21 -9.71 15.44
N ALA A 246 -5.22 -8.85 15.61
CA ALA A 246 -3.83 -9.17 15.37
C ALA A 246 -3.33 -10.25 16.35
N ALA A 247 -3.74 -10.20 17.62
CA ALA A 247 -3.40 -11.23 18.61
C ALA A 247 -3.96 -12.61 18.23
N LEU A 248 -5.23 -12.67 17.84
CA LEU A 248 -5.85 -13.90 17.35
C LEU A 248 -5.21 -14.40 16.05
N GLN A 249 -4.82 -13.49 15.15
CA GLN A 249 -4.11 -13.89 13.93
C GLN A 249 -2.71 -14.44 14.23
N CYS A 250 -1.96 -13.88 15.20
CA CYS A 250 -0.68 -14.43 15.66
C CYS A 250 -0.86 -15.83 16.26
N PHE A 251 -1.92 -16.02 17.04
CA PHE A 251 -2.32 -17.32 17.57
C PHE A 251 -2.59 -18.33 16.44
N LEU A 252 -3.34 -17.92 15.41
CA LEU A 252 -3.60 -18.75 14.22
C LEU A 252 -2.34 -19.05 13.39
N GLN A 253 -1.43 -18.10 13.23
CA GLN A 253 -0.15 -18.36 12.57
C GLN A 253 0.66 -19.43 13.31
N THR A 254 0.64 -19.39 14.66
CA THR A 254 1.28 -20.42 15.50
C THR A 254 0.63 -21.78 15.31
N TYR A 255 -0.71 -21.83 15.27
CA TYR A 255 -1.47 -23.05 14.98
C TYR A 255 -1.09 -23.64 13.61
N ASN A 256 -1.15 -22.82 12.56
CA ASN A 256 -0.88 -23.23 11.18
C ASN A 256 0.58 -23.62 10.94
N ALA A 257 1.53 -23.01 11.66
CA ALA A 257 2.94 -23.39 11.59
C ALA A 257 3.23 -24.75 12.28
N THR A 258 2.33 -25.22 13.13
CA THR A 258 2.53 -26.43 13.93
C THR A 258 1.77 -27.61 13.33
N THR A 259 2.44 -28.36 12.44
CA THR A 259 1.85 -29.42 11.58
C THR A 259 1.11 -30.58 12.27
N GLN A 260 1.26 -30.79 13.58
CA GLN A 260 0.67 -31.94 14.29
C GLN A 260 -0.66 -31.62 14.99
N LEU A 261 -1.04 -30.34 15.05
CA LEU A 261 -2.25 -29.90 15.71
C LEU A 261 -3.48 -30.24 14.86
N GLN A 262 -4.57 -30.61 15.53
CA GLN A 262 -5.85 -30.90 14.90
C GLN A 262 -6.93 -29.88 15.25
N ARG A 263 -6.78 -29.19 16.37
CA ARG A 263 -7.81 -28.29 16.89
C ARG A 263 -7.24 -27.20 17.79
N ILE A 264 -8.04 -26.16 17.97
CA ILE A 264 -7.80 -25.05 18.89
C ILE A 264 -8.62 -25.26 20.16
N GLY A 265 -8.01 -24.98 21.31
CA GLY A 265 -8.67 -24.96 22.60
C GLY A 265 -8.86 -23.55 23.12
N LEU A 266 -10.08 -23.19 23.51
CA LEU A 266 -10.38 -21.98 24.26
C LEU A 266 -10.72 -22.39 25.69
N TYR A 267 -9.73 -22.27 26.59
CA TYR A 267 -9.84 -22.77 27.95
C TYR A 267 -10.20 -21.63 28.92
N ALA A 268 -11.35 -21.79 29.59
CA ALA A 268 -11.84 -20.89 30.64
C ALA A 268 -11.76 -19.39 30.25
N MET A 269 -12.09 -19.08 28.99
CA MET A 269 -12.12 -17.73 28.43
C MET A 269 -13.49 -17.08 28.67
N ASP A 270 -13.53 -15.85 29.17
CA ASP A 270 -14.80 -15.14 29.43
C ASP A 270 -15.57 -14.85 28.12
N ASP A 271 -14.85 -14.53 27.04
CA ASP A 271 -15.42 -14.20 25.73
C ASP A 271 -15.24 -15.32 24.69
N ALA A 272 -15.19 -16.59 25.12
CA ALA A 272 -14.87 -17.74 24.27
C ALA A 272 -15.70 -17.81 22.97
N VAL A 273 -17.00 -17.50 23.04
CA VAL A 273 -17.91 -17.53 21.87
C VAL A 273 -17.60 -16.43 20.86
N ILE A 274 -17.25 -15.23 21.34
CA ILE A 274 -16.87 -14.10 20.49
C ILE A 274 -15.54 -14.41 19.79
N ILE A 275 -14.58 -14.92 20.55
CA ILE A 275 -13.26 -15.34 20.04
C ILE A 275 -13.41 -16.44 18.99
N GLN A 276 -14.21 -17.47 19.26
CA GLN A 276 -14.51 -18.54 18.30
C GLN A 276 -15.06 -17.97 17.00
N LYS A 277 -16.02 -17.04 17.08
CA LYS A 277 -16.57 -16.38 15.89
C LYS A 277 -15.49 -15.63 15.10
N LEU A 278 -14.64 -14.85 15.77
CA LEU A 278 -13.54 -14.12 15.12
C LEU A 278 -12.52 -15.06 14.46
N LEU A 279 -12.19 -16.19 15.11
CA LEU A 279 -11.31 -17.21 14.54
C LEU A 279 -11.92 -17.82 13.28
N HIS A 280 -13.23 -18.15 13.28
CA HIS A 280 -13.92 -18.61 12.07
C HIS A 280 -14.04 -17.55 10.98
N GLU A 281 -14.15 -16.27 11.34
CA GLU A 281 -14.08 -15.17 10.37
C GLU A 281 -12.70 -15.10 9.72
N MET A 282 -11.62 -15.44 10.42
CA MET A 282 -10.26 -15.48 9.86
C MET A 282 -10.01 -16.76 9.06
N GLN A 283 -10.46 -17.92 9.56
CA GLN A 283 -10.30 -19.22 8.93
C GLN A 283 -11.50 -20.13 9.27
N SER A 284 -12.31 -20.46 8.27
CA SER A 284 -13.63 -21.07 8.49
C SER A 284 -13.61 -22.55 8.89
N ASP A 285 -12.56 -23.30 8.54
CA ASP A 285 -12.44 -24.75 8.69
C ASP A 285 -11.77 -25.20 9.99
N LEU A 286 -11.57 -24.28 10.95
CA LEU A 286 -10.97 -24.58 12.25
C LEU A 286 -11.86 -25.49 13.10
N GLU A 287 -11.28 -26.53 13.68
CA GLU A 287 -11.89 -27.27 14.77
C GLU A 287 -11.58 -26.56 16.10
N ILE A 288 -12.60 -26.03 16.78
CA ILE A 288 -12.45 -25.24 18.01
C ILE A 288 -13.23 -25.90 19.15
N ALA A 289 -12.54 -26.25 20.22
CA ALA A 289 -13.12 -26.75 21.46
C ALA A 289 -13.13 -25.64 22.53
N ILE A 290 -14.30 -25.37 23.09
CA ILE A 290 -14.45 -24.50 24.28
C ILE A 290 -14.65 -25.40 25.48
N PHE A 291 -13.79 -25.29 26.49
CA PHE A 291 -13.81 -26.20 27.63
C PHE A 291 -13.38 -25.51 28.94
N SER A 292 -13.71 -26.16 30.07
CA SER A 292 -13.43 -25.70 31.43
C SER A 292 -12.68 -26.76 32.22
N GLU A 293 -12.40 -26.49 33.50
CA GLU A 293 -11.70 -27.41 34.41
C GLU A 293 -12.32 -28.82 34.45
N ASP A 294 -13.64 -28.90 34.40
CA ASP A 294 -14.39 -30.15 34.52
C ASP A 294 -14.18 -31.12 33.33
N SER A 295 -13.70 -30.63 32.19
CA SER A 295 -13.54 -31.41 30.97
C SER A 295 -12.09 -31.51 30.48
N ILE A 296 -11.11 -30.97 31.22
CA ILE A 296 -9.67 -31.03 30.88
C ILE A 296 -9.19 -32.44 30.51
N GLU A 297 -9.61 -33.46 31.27
CA GLU A 297 -9.13 -34.83 31.09
C GLU A 297 -9.68 -35.53 29.82
N GLN A 298 -10.71 -34.95 29.18
CA GLN A 298 -11.33 -35.50 27.98
C GLN A 298 -10.64 -35.02 26.70
N GLU A 299 -9.72 -34.06 26.81
CA GLU A 299 -9.09 -33.40 25.67
C GLU A 299 -7.77 -34.09 25.25
N ASP A 300 -7.51 -34.17 23.95
CA ASP A 300 -6.20 -34.56 23.38
C ASP A 300 -5.13 -33.50 23.66
N LYS A 301 -4.26 -33.81 24.62
CA LYS A 301 -3.24 -32.92 25.19
C LYS A 301 -2.06 -32.63 24.25
N ALA A 302 -1.84 -33.45 23.23
CA ALA A 302 -0.66 -33.36 22.35
C ALA A 302 -0.97 -32.71 21.00
N ARG A 303 -2.25 -32.56 20.64
CA ARG A 303 -2.69 -32.13 19.30
C ARG A 303 -3.55 -30.86 19.31
N MET A 304 -3.43 -30.07 20.36
CA MET A 304 -4.20 -28.85 20.56
C MET A 304 -3.30 -27.66 20.86
N LEU A 305 -3.54 -26.53 20.20
CA LEU A 305 -3.04 -25.22 20.65
C LEU A 305 -4.12 -24.57 21.50
N ILE A 306 -3.77 -24.16 22.71
CA ILE A 306 -4.71 -23.64 23.70
C ILE A 306 -4.44 -22.17 23.95
N MET A 307 -5.52 -21.39 24.01
CA MET A 307 -5.54 -20.05 24.56
C MET A 307 -6.29 -20.03 25.90
N THR A 308 -5.73 -19.32 26.88
CA THR A 308 -6.30 -19.09 28.20
C THR A 308 -6.12 -17.63 28.64
N ASN A 309 -6.95 -17.13 29.55
CA ASN A 309 -6.93 -15.72 29.98
C ASN A 309 -5.99 -15.42 31.16
N SER A 310 -5.37 -16.43 31.79
CA SER A 310 -4.44 -16.19 32.91
C SER A 310 -3.29 -17.21 33.00
N HIS A 311 -2.19 -16.79 33.62
CA HIS A 311 -1.05 -17.67 33.91
C HIS A 311 -1.41 -18.79 34.90
N GLU A 312 -2.27 -18.52 35.88
CA GLU A 312 -2.75 -19.54 36.82
C GLU A 312 -3.46 -20.69 36.09
N LYS A 313 -4.34 -20.34 35.16
CA LYS A 313 -5.05 -21.31 34.31
C LYS A 313 -4.10 -22.04 33.37
N ARG A 314 -3.07 -21.37 32.87
CA ARG A 314 -1.99 -22.04 32.12
C ARG A 314 -1.30 -23.09 32.99
N ASP A 315 -0.95 -22.78 34.23
CA ASP A 315 -0.28 -23.73 35.13
C ASP A 315 -1.15 -24.96 35.43
N LEU A 316 -2.47 -24.79 35.55
CA LEU A 316 -3.42 -25.91 35.66
C LEU A 316 -3.37 -26.83 34.43
N LEU A 317 -3.35 -26.28 33.22
CA LEU A 317 -3.20 -27.07 31.99
C LEU A 317 -1.85 -27.78 31.93
N LEU A 318 -0.76 -27.14 32.37
CA LEU A 318 0.56 -27.78 32.42
C LEU A 318 0.59 -28.95 33.41
N GLN A 319 -0.04 -28.79 34.59
CA GLN A 319 -0.20 -29.86 35.57
C GLN A 319 -1.06 -31.01 35.04
N ALA A 320 -2.06 -30.70 34.22
CA ALA A 320 -2.87 -31.69 33.53
C ALA A 320 -2.13 -32.41 32.37
N GLY A 321 -0.91 -31.97 32.02
CA GLY A 321 -0.06 -32.65 31.03
C GLY A 321 -0.10 -32.05 29.62
N PHE A 322 -0.66 -30.86 29.44
CA PHE A 322 -0.53 -30.12 28.17
C PHE A 322 0.90 -29.62 27.95
N TRP A 323 1.30 -29.52 26.68
CA TRP A 323 2.67 -29.14 26.34
C TRP A 323 2.90 -27.64 26.56
N PRO A 324 3.98 -27.22 27.26
CA PRO A 324 4.22 -25.81 27.58
C PRO A 324 4.25 -24.84 26.39
N GLY A 325 4.72 -25.32 25.23
CA GLY A 325 4.79 -24.54 23.99
C GLY A 325 3.46 -24.45 23.24
N LEU A 326 2.43 -25.18 23.66
CA LEU A 326 1.10 -25.20 23.05
C LEU A 326 0.02 -24.56 23.93
N VAL A 327 0.40 -23.98 25.07
CA VAL A 327 -0.53 -23.25 25.96
C VAL A 327 -0.10 -21.78 26.03
N LEU A 328 -0.88 -20.93 25.37
CA LEU A 328 -0.63 -19.50 25.24
C LEU A 328 -1.60 -18.70 26.13
N VAL A 329 -1.10 -17.65 26.75
CA VAL A 329 -1.91 -16.75 27.57
C VAL A 329 -2.28 -15.52 26.74
N GLU A 330 -3.57 -15.16 26.73
CA GLU A 330 -4.10 -14.02 25.99
C GLU A 330 -3.38 -12.72 26.36
N CYS A 331 -3.11 -12.48 27.65
CA CYS A 331 -2.43 -11.27 28.09
C CYS A 331 -1.02 -11.14 27.51
N ASP A 332 -0.30 -12.26 27.33
CA ASP A 332 1.03 -12.26 26.73
C ASP A 332 0.95 -11.86 25.25
N LEU A 333 -0.01 -12.42 24.51
CA LEU A 333 -0.27 -12.08 23.11
C LEU A 333 -0.65 -10.60 22.95
N MET A 334 -1.52 -10.10 23.82
CA MET A 334 -1.96 -8.71 23.80
C MET A 334 -0.84 -7.74 24.20
N SER A 335 0.03 -8.11 25.14
CA SER A 335 1.12 -7.24 25.60
C SER A 335 2.12 -6.86 24.51
N VAL A 336 2.33 -7.74 23.53
CA VAL A 336 3.24 -7.51 22.40
C VAL A 336 2.60 -6.62 21.32
N ILE A 337 1.28 -6.62 21.23
CA ILE A 337 0.53 -5.99 20.13
C ILE A 337 -0.07 -4.63 20.55
N ALA A 338 -0.48 -4.50 21.80
CA ALA A 338 -1.15 -3.31 22.34
C ALA A 338 -0.19 -2.25 22.92
N SER A 339 1.10 -2.56 23.02
CA SER A 339 2.17 -1.59 23.38
C SER A 339 2.48 -0.66 22.21
#